data_AF-J4VSP7-F1
#
_entry.id   AF-J4VSP7-F1
#
_cell.length_a   1.000
_cell.length_b   1.000
_cell.length_c   1.000
_cell.angle_alpha   90.00
_cell.angle_beta   90.00
_cell.angle_gamma   90.00
#
_symmetry.space_group_name_H-M   'P 1'
#
loop_
_entity.id
_entity.type
_entity.pdbx_description
1 polymer ?
#
loop_
_entity_poly.entity_id
_entity_poly.type
_entity_poly.pdbx_seq_one_letter_code
_entity_poly.pdbx_strand_id
1 'polypeptide(L)'
;MDDQRTFTPALDQFGELRQTRSASEYAAQFRAIAEKLTFNDALLMEMFYRGLKDNVKDVICMKDRPETLDEYIKNVVQIDNQLYARRVEKRSGRP
;
A
#
# COMPACT_ATOMS: atom_id res chain seq x y z
N MET A 1 33.84 -17.02 -9.78
CA MET A 1 32.91 -16.27 -10.66
C MET A 1 31.82 -15.76 -9.78
N ASP A 2 32.23 -14.70 -9.11
CA ASP A 2 31.57 -13.95 -8.09
C ASP A 2 30.55 -13.07 -8.81
N ASP A 3 29.27 -13.41 -8.70
CA ASP A 3 28.20 -12.44 -8.90
C ASP A 3 27.24 -12.60 -7.73
N GLN A 4 27.68 -12.00 -6.63
CA GLN A 4 26.91 -11.84 -5.41
C GLN A 4 25.69 -10.97 -5.78
N ARG A 5 24.58 -11.63 -6.09
CA ARG A 5 23.23 -11.05 -6.15
C ARG A 5 22.91 -10.43 -4.80
N THR A 6 23.45 -9.24 -4.54
CA THR A 6 23.08 -8.42 -3.40
C THR A 6 21.83 -7.64 -3.81
N PHE A 7 20.77 -8.37 -4.17
CA PHE A 7 19.43 -7.80 -4.12
C PHE A 7 19.05 -7.81 -2.65
N THR A 8 19.07 -6.63 -2.05
CA THR A 8 18.83 -6.41 -0.63
C THR A 8 17.56 -7.16 -0.19
N PRO A 9 17.58 -7.90 0.93
CA PRO A 9 16.42 -8.67 1.42
C PRO A 9 15.16 -7.80 1.57
N ALA A 10 15.33 -6.51 1.86
CA ALA A 10 14.23 -5.56 1.95
C ALA A 10 13.46 -5.33 0.64
N LEU A 11 14.09 -5.50 -0.54
CA LEU A 11 13.44 -5.36 -1.84
C LEU A 11 12.57 -6.58 -2.17
N ASP A 12 13.06 -7.78 -1.81
CA ASP A 12 12.32 -9.03 -1.88
C ASP A 12 11.10 -8.99 -0.93
N GLN A 13 11.31 -8.53 0.30
CA GLN A 13 10.23 -8.29 1.28
C GLN A 13 9.16 -7.33 0.75
N PHE A 14 9.52 -6.29 -0.01
CA PHE A 14 8.53 -5.41 -0.66
C PHE A 14 7.76 -6.08 -1.78
N GLY A 15 8.40 -6.92 -2.59
CA GLY A 15 7.76 -7.67 -3.66
C GLY A 15 6.73 -8.68 -3.15
N GLU A 16 6.97 -9.24 -1.96
CA GLU A 16 6.06 -10.16 -1.30
C GLU A 16 4.98 -9.47 -0.45
N LEU A 17 5.19 -8.20 -0.05
CA LEU A 17 4.27 -7.49 0.81
C LEU A 17 2.96 -7.18 0.08
N ARG A 18 1.88 -7.83 0.50
CA ARG A 18 0.53 -7.62 -0.02
C ARG A 18 -0.42 -7.18 1.08
N GLN A 19 -1.35 -6.30 0.72
CA GLN A 19 -2.47 -5.93 1.59
C GLN A 19 -3.42 -7.13 1.73
N THR A 20 -3.22 -7.93 2.78
CA THR A 20 -4.11 -9.07 3.10
C THR A 20 -5.26 -8.64 4.02
N ARG A 21 -4.98 -7.74 4.97
CA ARG A 21 -5.92 -7.20 5.96
C ARG A 21 -6.32 -5.76 5.63
N SER A 22 -6.31 -4.85 6.60
CA SER A 22 -6.58 -3.42 6.40
C SER A 22 -5.43 -2.73 5.67
N ALA A 23 -5.73 -1.63 4.98
CA ALA A 23 -4.69 -0.79 4.38
C ALA A 23 -3.76 -0.19 5.45
N SER A 24 -4.27 0.09 6.65
CA SER A 24 -3.47 0.64 7.77
C SER A 24 -2.41 -0.36 8.26
N GLU A 25 -2.78 -1.63 8.46
CA GLU A 25 -1.83 -2.68 8.84
C GLU A 25 -0.78 -2.93 7.76
N TYR A 26 -1.18 -2.86 6.49
CA TYR A 26 -0.26 -2.95 5.37
C TYR A 26 0.71 -1.76 5.34
N ALA A 27 0.20 -0.53 5.52
CA ALA A 27 1.00 0.69 5.57
C ALA A 27 2.04 0.71 6.69
N ALA A 28 1.68 0.22 7.88
CA ALA A 28 2.63 0.14 9.00
C ALA A 28 3.81 -0.79 8.67
N GLN A 29 3.54 -1.96 8.09
CA GLN A 29 4.59 -2.88 7.65
C GLN A 29 5.43 -2.29 6.52
N PHE A 30 4.78 -1.64 5.55
CA PHE A 30 5.47 -0.99 4.44
C PHE A 30 6.43 0.10 4.94
N ARG A 31 5.99 0.96 5.87
CA ARG A 31 6.84 2.00 6.46
C ARG A 31 8.06 1.41 7.19
N ALA A 32 7.87 0.36 7.97
CA ALA A 32 8.98 -0.30 8.68
C ALA A 32 10.05 -0.88 7.75
N ILE A 33 9.68 -1.27 6.51
CA ILE A 33 10.63 -1.72 5.48
C ILE A 33 11.20 -0.50 4.72
N ALA A 34 10.36 0.52 4.47
CA ALA A 34 10.75 1.74 3.76
C ALA A 34 11.79 2.54 4.53
N GLU A 35 11.70 2.61 5.85
CA GLU A 35 12.71 3.28 6.71
C GLU A 35 14.11 2.66 6.56
N LYS A 36 14.20 1.39 6.14
CA LYS A 36 15.47 0.69 5.90
C LYS A 36 16.03 0.95 4.50
N LEU A 37 15.22 1.49 3.60
CA LEU A 37 15.57 1.75 2.22
C LEU A 37 15.56 3.26 1.97
N THR A 38 16.71 3.84 1.62
CA THR A 38 16.87 5.27 1.29
C THR A 38 16.28 5.63 -0.08
N PHE A 39 15.11 5.08 -0.41
CA PHE A 39 14.40 5.34 -1.66
C PHE A 39 13.56 6.61 -1.58
N ASN A 40 13.31 7.20 -2.76
CA ASN A 40 12.46 8.37 -2.88
C ASN A 40 10.96 8.00 -2.77
N ASP A 41 10.14 8.98 -2.37
CA ASP A 41 8.69 8.82 -2.23
C ASP A 41 8.02 8.30 -3.51
N ALA A 42 8.47 8.75 -4.69
CA ALA A 42 7.92 8.31 -5.97
C ALA A 42 8.03 6.79 -6.16
N LEU A 43 9.20 6.21 -5.90
CA LEU A 43 9.43 4.77 -6.01
C LEU A 43 8.68 4.01 -4.90
N LEU A 44 8.70 4.52 -3.67
CA LEU A 44 7.98 3.94 -2.55
C LEU A 44 6.46 3.90 -2.82
N MET A 45 5.89 4.95 -3.39
CA MET A 45 4.48 5.01 -3.77
C MET A 45 4.13 3.97 -4.85
N GLU A 46 5.01 3.76 -5.83
CA GLU A 46 4.78 2.73 -6.86
C GLU A 46 4.84 1.32 -6.27
N MET A 47 5.82 1.04 -5.42
CA MET A 47 5.92 -0.24 -4.72
C MET A 47 4.72 -0.48 -3.79
N PHE A 48 4.29 0.57 -3.06
CA PHE A 48 3.11 0.53 -2.22
C PHE A 48 1.86 0.20 -3.04
N TYR A 49 1.68 0.86 -4.19
CA TYR A 49 0.54 0.62 -5.08
C TYR A 49 0.48 -0.84 -5.54
N ARG A 50 1.61 -1.46 -5.90
CA ARG A 50 1.64 -2.86 -6.37
C ARG A 50 1.07 -3.85 -5.36
N GLY A 51 1.31 -3.63 -4.06
CA GLY A 51 0.82 -4.50 -2.99
C GLY A 51 -0.62 -4.25 -2.55
N LEU A 52 -1.30 -3.20 -3.03
CA LEU A 52 -2.70 -2.90 -2.67
C LEU A 52 -3.70 -3.90 -3.26
N LYS A 53 -4.85 -4.05 -2.58
CA LYS A 53 -6.00 -4.79 -3.10
C LYS A 53 -6.59 -4.11 -4.33
N ASP A 54 -7.09 -4.89 -5.28
CA ASP A 54 -7.68 -4.38 -6.53
C ASP A 54 -8.82 -3.38 -6.30
N ASN A 55 -9.69 -3.63 -5.33
CA ASN A 55 -10.78 -2.70 -5.01
C ASN A 55 -10.30 -1.34 -4.49
N VAL A 56 -9.12 -1.28 -3.87
CA VAL A 56 -8.50 -0.03 -3.42
C VAL A 56 -7.78 0.64 -4.59
N LYS A 57 -7.11 -0.16 -5.44
CA LYS A 57 -6.46 0.30 -6.69
C LYS A 57 -7.44 0.99 -7.64
N ASP A 58 -8.63 0.42 -7.81
CA ASP A 58 -9.68 0.95 -8.68
C ASP A 58 -10.08 2.38 -8.30
N VAL A 59 -10.19 2.66 -7.00
CA VAL A 59 -10.57 3.98 -6.50
C VAL A 59 -9.38 4.94 -6.46
N ILE A 60 -8.20 4.49 -6.02
CA ILE A 60 -7.03 5.38 -5.89
C ILE A 60 -6.51 5.83 -7.26
N CYS A 61 -6.67 5.02 -8.32
CA CYS A 61 -6.28 5.38 -9.69
C CYS A 61 -7.09 6.58 -10.23
N MET A 62 -8.30 6.80 -9.70
CA MET A 62 -9.14 7.94 -10.07
C MET A 62 -8.82 9.22 -9.29
N LYS A 63 -7.99 9.14 -8.26
CA LYS A 63 -7.58 10.30 -7.45
C LYS A 63 -6.27 10.88 -7.96
N ASP A 64 -6.10 12.18 -7.71
CA ASP A 64 -4.82 12.85 -7.91
C ASP A 64 -3.72 12.20 -7.04
N ARG A 65 -2.53 12.04 -7.63
CA ARG A 65 -1.41 11.39 -6.96
C ARG A 65 -0.64 12.45 -6.16
N PRO A 66 -0.60 12.36 -4.82
CA PRO A 66 0.12 13.31 -3.99
C PRO A 66 1.63 13.21 -4.18
N GLU A 67 2.35 14.22 -3.71
CA GLU A 67 3.81 14.30 -3.82
C GLU A 67 4.54 13.42 -2.79
N THR A 68 3.90 13.15 -1.64
CA THR A 68 4.53 12.44 -0.52
C THR A 68 3.93 11.05 -0.28
N LEU A 69 4.76 10.11 0.19
CA LEU A 69 4.30 8.77 0.57
C LEU A 69 3.29 8.82 1.72
N ASP A 70 3.47 9.73 2.69
CA ASP A 70 2.58 9.83 3.84
C ASP A 70 1.14 10.19 3.42
N GLU A 71 1.00 11.19 2.55
CA GLU A 71 -0.30 11.59 2.00
C GLU A 71 -0.91 10.47 1.14
N TYR A 72 -0.08 9.78 0.35
CA TYR A 72 -0.54 8.65 -0.44
C TYR A 72 -1.09 7.53 0.44
N ILE A 73 -0.38 7.17 1.50
CA ILE A 73 -0.81 6.18 2.49
C ILE A 73 -2.11 6.62 3.15
N LYS A 74 -2.21 7.89 3.57
CA LYS A 74 -3.42 8.43 4.20
C LYS A 74 -4.63 8.32 3.28
N ASN A 75 -4.48 8.66 2.00
CA ASN A 75 -5.54 8.53 1.00
C ASN A 75 -5.98 7.07 0.82
N VAL A 76 -5.03 6.14 0.72
CA VAL A 76 -5.30 4.71 0.57
C VAL A 76 -6.03 4.15 1.79
N VAL A 77 -5.60 4.50 3.00
CA VAL A 77 -6.25 4.09 4.26
C VAL A 77 -7.70 4.60 4.33
N GLN A 78 -7.93 5.86 3.96
CA GLN A 78 -9.28 6.42 3.94
C GLN A 78 -10.19 5.67 2.95
N ILE A 79 -9.69 5.35 1.76
CA ILE A 79 -10.43 4.58 0.75
C ILE A 79 -10.77 3.18 1.27
N ASP A 80 -9.81 2.46 1.84
CA ASP A 80 -10.04 1.13 2.39
C ASP A 80 -11.12 1.13 3.47
N ASN A 81 -11.08 2.13 4.37
CA ASN A 81 -12.09 2.32 5.41
C ASN A 81 -13.48 2.62 4.84
N GLN A 82 -13.58 3.47 3.80
CA GLN A 82 -14.85 3.77 3.13
C GLN A 82 -15.42 2.53 2.41
N LEU A 83 -14.57 1.76 1.73
CA LEU A 83 -14.97 0.52 1.08
C LEU A 83 -15.43 -0.53 2.10
N TYR A 84 -14.76 -0.60 3.26
CA TYR A 84 -15.18 -1.45 4.37
C TYR A 84 -16.54 -1.02 4.92
N ALA A 85 -16.72 0.26 5.25
CA ALA A 85 -17.99 0.80 5.73
C ALA A 85 -19.14 0.46 4.76
N ARG A 86 -18.94 0.70 3.46
CA ARG A 86 -19.93 0.38 2.42
C ARG A 86 -20.25 -1.11 2.34
N ARG A 87 -19.28 -1.99 2.57
CA ARG A 87 -19.51 -3.45 2.64
C ARG A 87 -20.33 -3.83 3.88
N VAL A 88 -20.06 -3.18 5.01
CA VAL A 88 -20.79 -3.41 6.27
C VAL A 88 -22.24 -2.91 6.17
N GLU A 89 -22.48 -1.74 5.57
CA GLU A 89 -23.82 -1.20 5.33
C GLU A 89 -24.65 -2.16 4.46
N LYS A 90 -24.07 -2.60 3.34
CA LYS A 90 -24.73 -3.57 2.43
C LYS A 90 -25.04 -4.91 3.09
N ARG A 91 -24.18 -5.39 4.02
CA ARG A 91 -24.40 -6.63 4.76
C ARG A 91 -25.41 -6.48 5.90
N SER A 92 -25.46 -5.31 6.52
CA SER A 92 -26.34 -5.04 7.66
C SER A 92 -27.78 -4.77 7.24
N GLY A 93 -28.08 -4.71 5.94
CA GLY A 93 -29.45 -4.69 5.41
C GLY A 93 -30.32 -3.58 5.99
N ARG A 94 -29.74 -2.42 6.34
CA ARG A 94 -30.54 -1.26 6.71
C ARG A 94 -30.82 -0.43 5.46
N PRO A 95 -32.08 -0.39 4.97
CA PRO A 95 -32.50 0.61 4.00
C PRO A 95 -32.43 2.03 4.59
#